data_AF-A0A967QTD2-F1
#
_entry.id   AF-A0A967QTD2-F1
#
_cell.length_a   1.000
_cell.length_b   1.000
_cell.length_c   1.000
_cell.angle_alpha   90.00
_cell.angle_beta   90.00
_cell.angle_gamma   90.00
#
_symmetry.space_group_name_H-M   'P 1'
#
loop_
_entity.id
_entity.type
_entity.pdbx_description
1 polymer ?
#
loop_
_entity_poly.entity_id
_entity_poly.type
_entity_poly.pdbx_seq_one_letter_code
_entity_poly.pdbx_strand_id
1 'polypeptide(L)' 'GRSVGNAVVRNAVRRRLRHLIRDRLARLPAGTDVVVRALPAAATASSALLGDDLDRSLG' A
#
# COMPACT_ATOMS: atom_id res chain seq x y z
N GLY A 1 5.82 11.19 -1.64
CA GLY A 1 4.67 11.38 -0.73
C GLY A 1 3.89 12.65 -1.01
N ARG A 2 4.51 13.84 -1.13
CA ARG A 2 3.78 15.12 -1.31
C ARG A 2 2.84 15.12 -2.53
N SER A 3 3.22 14.44 -3.60
CA SER A 3 2.42 14.27 -4.82
C SER A 3 1.15 13.42 -4.64
N VAL A 4 1.01 12.68 -3.54
CA VAL A 4 -0.20 11.89 -3.23
C VAL A 4 -1.28 12.78 -2.61
N GLY A 5 -0.92 13.96 -2.10
CA GLY A 5 -1.84 14.90 -1.49
C GLY A 5 -1.35 15.40 -0.13
N ASN A 6 -2.26 16.07 0.59
CA ASN A 6 -1.98 16.62 1.91
C ASN A 6 -1.69 15.52 2.95
N ALA A 7 -1.33 15.91 4.18
CA ALA A 7 -1.00 14.96 5.24
C ALA A 7 -2.15 13.99 5.56
N VAL A 8 -3.41 14.45 5.53
CA VAL A 8 -4.58 13.62 5.81
C VAL A 8 -4.76 12.53 4.75
N VAL A 9 -4.68 12.89 3.46
CA VAL A 9 -4.77 11.93 2.34
C VAL A 9 -3.63 10.91 2.43
N ARG A 10 -2.39 11.36 2.63
CA ARG A 10 -1.22 10.47 2.76
C ARG A 10 -1.35 9.52 3.96
N ASN A 11 -1.84 10.00 5.10
CA ASN A 11 -2.02 9.18 6.29
C ASN A 11 -3.16 8.17 6.11
N ALA A 12 -4.24 8.55 5.43
CA ALA A 12 -5.32 7.64 5.08
C ALA A 12 -4.85 6.53 4.13
N VAL A 13 -4.08 6.87 3.09
CA VAL A 13 -3.44 5.88 2.20
C VAL A 13 -2.50 4.96 2.98
N ARG A 14 -1.61 5.51 3.82
CA ARG A 14 -0.68 4.73 4.65
C ARG A 14 -1.42 3.76 5.58
N ARG A 15 -2.53 4.18 6.18
CA ARG A 15 -3.36 3.32 7.04
C ARG A 15 -4.00 2.18 6.24
N ARG A 16 -4.59 2.47 5.08
CA ARG A 16 -5.17 1.45 4.19
C ARG A 16 -4.13 0.42 3.74
N LEU A 17 -2.98 0.89 3.24
CA LEU A 17 -1.90 0.01 2.79
C LEU A 17 -1.35 -0.88 3.91
N ARG A 18 -1.18 -0.34 5.14
CA ARG A 18 -0.75 -1.15 6.30
C ARG A 18 -1.74 -2.25 6.65
N HIS A 19 -3.04 -2.00 6.49
CA HIS A 19 -4.05 -3.02 6.72
C HIS A 19 -3.97 -4.11 5.66
N LEU A 20 -3.95 -3.73 4.38
CA LEU A 20 -3.90 -4.67 3.26
C LEU A 20 -2.62 -5.53 3.25
N ILE A 21 -1.46 -4.94 3.54
CA ILE A 21 -0.19 -5.67 3.48
C ILE A 21 -0.06 -6.70 4.61
N ARG A 22 -0.73 -6.51 5.76
CA ARG A 22 -0.58 -7.37 6.94
C ARG A 22 -0.81 -8.85 6.63
N ASP A 23 -1.87 -9.15 5.89
CA ASP A 23 -2.24 -10.53 5.55
C ASP A 23 -1.35 -11.11 4.44
N ARG A 24 -0.66 -10.24 3.68
CA ARG A 24 0.20 -10.61 2.56
C ARG A 24 1.65 -10.82 2.97
N LEU A 25 2.12 -10.17 4.04
CA LEU A 25 3.48 -10.35 4.57
C LEU A 25 3.76 -11.82 4.94
N ALA A 26 2.74 -12.57 5.38
CA ALA A 26 2.87 -13.99 5.69
C ALA A 26 3.24 -14.85 4.46
N ARG A 27 3.01 -14.35 3.24
CA ARG A 27 3.39 -15.04 1.99
C ARG A 27 4.87 -14.84 1.62
N LEU A 28 5.57 -13.93 2.29
CA LEU A 28 6.95 -13.60 1.99
C LEU A 28 7.91 -14.44 2.82
N PRO A 29 9.09 -14.79 2.28
CA PRO A 29 10.14 -15.45 3.06
C PRO A 29 10.51 -14.65 4.31
N ALA A 30 10.79 -15.34 5.41
CA ALA A 30 11.27 -14.71 6.64
C ALA A 30 12.57 -13.93 6.38
N GLY A 31 12.69 -12.75 6.99
CA GLY A 31 13.82 -11.84 6.78
C GLY A 31 13.68 -10.92 5.56
N THR A 32 12.55 -10.94 4.85
CA THR A 32 12.26 -9.98 3.76
C THR A 32 11.80 -8.64 4.32
N ASP A 33 12.47 -7.56 3.91
CA ASP A 33 12.01 -6.19 4.14
C ASP A 33 11.21 -5.67 2.95
N VAL A 34 10.04 -5.07 3.22
CA VAL A 34 9.13 -4.55 2.19
C VAL A 34 8.91 -3.05 2.35
N VAL A 35 9.15 -2.31 1.26
CA VAL A 35 8.85 -0.88 1.18
C VAL A 35 7.74 -0.65 0.17
N VAL A 36 6.64 -0.07 0.62
CA VAL A 36 5.50 0.30 -0.25
C VAL A 36 5.51 1.80 -0.52
N ARG A 37 5.62 2.19 -1.79
CA ARG A 37 5.55 3.58 -2.24
C ARG A 37 4.19 3.89 -2.86
N ALA A 38 3.40 4.73 -2.20
CA ALA A 38 2.18 5.26 -2.79
C ALA A 38 2.48 6.27 -3.91
N LEU A 39 1.93 6.01 -5.10
CA LEU A 39 1.90 6.93 -6.25
C LEU A 39 0.69 7.88 -6.17
N PRO A 40 0.65 8.99 -6.92
CA PRO A 40 -0.47 9.94 -6.87
C PRO A 40 -1.87 9.30 -7.04
N ALA A 41 -1.99 8.30 -7.91
CA ALA A 41 -3.24 7.56 -8.14
C ALA A 41 -3.78 6.85 -6.87
N ALA A 42 -2.93 6.52 -5.91
CA ALA A 42 -3.35 5.89 -4.65
C ALA A 42 -4.22 6.80 -3.78
N ALA A 43 -4.22 8.11 -4.02
CA ALA A 43 -5.03 9.08 -3.29
C ALA A 43 -6.54 8.76 -3.41
N THR A 44 -6.98 8.43 -4.61
CA THR A 44 -8.39 8.21 -4.97
C THR A 44 -8.72 6.74 -5.23
N ALA A 45 -7.72 5.86 -5.34
CA ALA A 45 -7.94 4.43 -5.49
C ALA A 45 -8.74 3.83 -4.32
N SER A 46 -9.62 2.88 -4.65
CA SER A 46 -10.33 2.08 -3.65
C SER A 46 -9.38 1.11 -2.95
N SER A 47 -9.75 0.63 -1.76
CA SER A 47 -8.95 -0.39 -1.06
C SER A 47 -8.84 -1.68 -1.86
N ALA A 48 -9.85 -2.04 -2.66
CA ALA A 48 -9.81 -3.20 -3.54
C ALA A 48 -8.72 -3.05 -4.62
N LEU A 49 -8.71 -1.92 -5.35
CA LEU A 49 -7.70 -1.65 -6.36
C LEU A 49 -6.28 -1.62 -5.77
N LEU A 50 -6.12 -1.00 -4.59
CA LEU A 50 -4.84 -1.02 -3.88
C LEU A 50 -4.42 -2.45 -3.46
N GLY A 51 -5.38 -3.29 -3.10
CA GLY A 51 -5.14 -4.71 -2.79
C GLY A 51 -4.65 -5.47 -4.02
N ASP A 52 -5.34 -5.33 -5.15
CA ASP A 52 -4.98 -5.97 -6.41
C ASP A 52 -3.59 -5.54 -6.91
N ASP A 53 -3.26 -4.25 -6.77
CA ASP A 53 -1.93 -3.72 -7.09
C ASP A 53 -0.84 -4.31 -6.18
N LEU A 54 -1.13 -4.49 -4.88
CA LEU A 54 -0.21 -5.13 -3.95
C LEU A 54 -0.01 -6.60 -4.29
N ASP A 55 -1.08 -7.34 -4.59
CA ASP A 55 -0.99 -8.75 -4.96
C ASP A 55 -0.16 -8.94 -6.23
N ARG A 56 -0.43 -8.15 -7.28
CA ARG A 56 0.38 -8.14 -8.51
C ARG A 56 1.86 -7.82 -8.27
N SER A 57 2.17 -7.01 -7.26
CA SER A 57 3.55 -6.59 -6.98
C SER A 57 4.34 -7.59 -6.13
N LEU A 58 3.65 -8.44 -5.37
CA LEU A 58 4.28 -9.41 -4.45
C LEU A 58 4.44 -10.81 -5.07
N GLY A 59 3.89 -11.05 -6.26
CA GLY A 59 3.93 -12.35 -6.95
C GLY A 59 2.54 -12.84 -7.31
#